data_AF-A0A9D8SD69-F1
#
_entry.id   AF-A0A9D8SD69-F1
#
_cell.length_a   1.000
_cell.length_b   1.000
_cell.length_c   1.000
_cell.angle_alpha   90.00
_cell.angle_beta   90.00
_cell.angle_gamma   90.00
#
_symmetry.space_group_name_H-M   'P 1'
#
loop_
_entity.id
_entity.type
_entity.pdbx_description
1 polymer ?
#
loop_
_entity_poly.entity_id
_entity_poly.type
_entity_poly.pdbx_seq_one_letter_code
_entity_poly.pdbx_strand_id
1 'polypeptide(L)'
;MDNHYDIEKLRNALIHNGINELFVTRFTSDELLYIYKTTKGLFWDEILQEHQEDGYDRAEIKQKMFAEVFYSKTPKIAWKEFAKEFKAQYPNVYGLIERWKEPLKHKDLKACLLARKKAVQIEGTALMSNQETALPNVMMDLESEIFREVLKSLYRKRIPAVHIHDAIVIPDTRAKVDVEQVESVMRDVYKKHGLHPTFSVDIYN
;
A
#
# COMPACT_ATOMS: atom_id res chain seq x y z
N MET A 1 -1.59 -23.62 9.08
CA MET A 1 -2.96 -23.19 8.77
C MET A 1 -3.25 -23.56 7.33
N ASP A 2 -4.49 -23.88 6.98
CA ASP A 2 -4.82 -24.26 5.61
C ASP A 2 -4.97 -23.00 4.76
N ASN A 3 -4.01 -22.78 3.83
CA ASN A 3 -4.01 -21.64 2.92
C ASN A 3 -5.34 -21.51 2.16
N HIS A 4 -6.04 -22.62 1.89
CA HIS A 4 -7.34 -22.62 1.23
C HIS A 4 -8.42 -21.93 2.08
N TYR A 5 -8.45 -22.20 3.38
CA TYR A 5 -9.42 -21.64 4.31
C TYR A 5 -9.23 -20.12 4.50
N ASP A 6 -7.99 -19.66 4.52
CA ASP A 6 -7.67 -18.23 4.64
C ASP A 6 -8.07 -17.43 3.38
N ILE A 7 -7.92 -18.03 2.20
CA ILE A 7 -8.38 -17.45 0.93
C ILE A 7 -9.90 -17.33 0.92
N GLU A 8 -10.63 -18.38 1.32
CA GLU A 8 -12.10 -18.35 1.36
C GLU A 8 -12.63 -17.32 2.34
N LYS A 9 -12.00 -17.21 3.53
CA LYS A 9 -12.32 -16.15 4.50
C LYS A 9 -12.23 -14.76 3.89
N LEU A 10 -11.13 -14.46 3.19
CA LEU A 10 -10.97 -13.15 2.56
C LEU A 10 -11.99 -12.94 1.45
N ARG A 11 -12.23 -13.93 0.58
CA ARG A 11 -13.24 -13.85 -0.48
C ARG A 11 -14.61 -13.51 0.08
N ASN A 12 -15.05 -14.25 1.11
CA ASN A 12 -16.34 -14.03 1.75
C ASN A 12 -16.42 -12.66 2.42
N ALA A 13 -15.34 -12.22 3.06
CA ALA A 13 -15.28 -10.87 3.65
C ALA A 13 -15.38 -9.77 2.59
N LEU A 14 -14.73 -9.91 1.44
CA LEU A 14 -14.82 -8.92 0.35
C LEU A 14 -16.24 -8.85 -0.22
N ILE A 15 -16.88 -10.00 -0.47
CA ILE A 15 -18.26 -10.06 -0.97
C ILE A 15 -19.25 -9.47 0.04
N HIS A 16 -19.11 -9.80 1.33
CA HIS A 16 -19.96 -9.25 2.39
C HIS A 16 -19.83 -7.73 2.51
N ASN A 17 -18.65 -7.17 2.22
CA ASN A 17 -18.42 -5.72 2.22
C ASN A 17 -18.86 -5.02 0.91
N GLY A 18 -19.66 -5.69 0.07
CA GLY A 18 -20.27 -5.10 -1.11
C GLY A 18 -19.34 -5.04 -2.34
N ILE A 19 -18.20 -5.73 -2.32
CA ILE A 19 -17.34 -5.84 -3.49
C ILE A 19 -17.94 -6.88 -4.45
N ASN A 20 -18.03 -6.50 -5.73
CA ASN A 20 -18.62 -7.36 -6.75
C ASN A 20 -17.87 -8.70 -6.87
N GLU A 21 -18.60 -9.80 -6.86
CA GLU A 21 -18.04 -11.16 -6.93
C GLU A 21 -17.19 -11.38 -8.20
N LEU A 22 -17.62 -10.87 -9.36
CA LEU A 22 -16.84 -10.93 -10.60
C LEU A 22 -15.53 -10.15 -10.52
N PHE A 23 -15.43 -9.17 -9.62
CA PHE A 23 -14.18 -8.48 -9.36
C PHE A 23 -13.28 -9.31 -8.44
N VAL A 24 -13.84 -9.92 -7.40
CA VAL A 24 -13.10 -10.78 -6.46
C VAL A 24 -12.50 -12.01 -7.17
N THR A 25 -13.21 -12.58 -8.15
CA THR A 25 -12.71 -13.73 -8.93
C THR A 25 -11.53 -13.40 -9.85
N ARG A 26 -11.22 -12.12 -10.07
CA ARG A 26 -10.05 -11.70 -10.85
C ARG A 26 -8.74 -11.89 -10.10
N PHE A 27 -8.79 -11.97 -8.77
CA PHE A 27 -7.61 -12.23 -7.96
C PHE A 27 -7.27 -13.71 -7.95
N THR A 28 -5.99 -13.99 -8.15
CA THR A 28 -5.40 -15.31 -7.98
C THR A 28 -5.35 -15.72 -6.51
N SER A 29 -5.20 -17.02 -6.26
CA SER A 29 -5.16 -17.57 -4.90
C SER A 29 -4.01 -17.00 -4.07
N ASP A 30 -2.82 -16.81 -4.65
CA ASP A 30 -1.67 -16.26 -3.94
C ASP A 30 -1.81 -14.75 -3.69
N GLU A 31 -2.43 -13.99 -4.59
CA GLU A 31 -2.75 -12.58 -4.35
C GLU A 31 -3.70 -12.42 -3.14
N LEU A 32 -4.75 -13.24 -3.08
CA LEU A 32 -5.68 -13.23 -1.94
C LEU A 32 -5.02 -13.68 -0.65
N LEU A 33 -4.19 -14.72 -0.70
CA LEU A 33 -3.44 -15.19 0.46
C LEU A 33 -2.47 -14.12 0.97
N TYR A 34 -1.76 -13.44 0.07
CA TYR A 34 -0.86 -12.34 0.41
C TYR A 34 -1.61 -11.18 1.08
N ILE A 35 -2.76 -10.76 0.52
CA ILE A 35 -3.61 -9.72 1.11
C ILE A 35 -4.09 -10.15 2.50
N TYR A 36 -4.53 -11.39 2.67
CA TYR A 36 -4.99 -11.89 3.97
C TYR A 36 -3.87 -11.87 5.01
N LYS A 37 -2.71 -12.44 4.68
CA LYS A 37 -1.57 -12.54 5.61
C LYS A 37 -0.99 -11.19 5.98
N THR A 38 -0.91 -10.26 5.04
CA THR A 38 -0.41 -8.90 5.32
C THR A 38 -1.39 -8.10 6.18
N THR A 39 -2.70 -8.18 5.91
CA THR A 39 -3.72 -7.47 6.70
C THR A 39 -3.89 -8.02 8.11
N LYS A 40 -3.56 -9.29 8.35
CA LYS A 40 -3.58 -9.91 9.69
C LYS A 40 -2.25 -9.82 10.44
N GLY A 41 -1.22 -9.25 9.84
CA GLY A 41 0.13 -9.19 10.40
C GLY A 41 0.90 -10.52 10.39
N LEU A 42 0.26 -11.61 9.93
CA LEU A 42 0.81 -12.98 9.91
C LEU A 42 1.98 -13.14 8.95
N PHE A 43 2.02 -12.35 7.88
CA PHE A 43 3.04 -12.46 6.84
C PHE A 43 4.48 -12.45 7.38
N TRP A 44 4.79 -11.52 8.29
CA TRP A 44 6.13 -11.42 8.87
C TRP A 44 6.40 -12.50 9.91
N ASP A 45 5.37 -12.94 10.61
CA ASP A 45 5.50 -13.93 11.69
C ASP A 45 5.76 -15.33 11.09
N GLU A 46 5.13 -15.65 9.96
CA GLU A 46 5.37 -16.89 9.21
C GLU A 46 6.78 -16.92 8.60
N ILE A 47 7.22 -15.85 7.94
CA ILE A 47 8.59 -15.78 7.39
C ILE A 47 9.62 -15.89 8.51
N LEU A 48 9.38 -15.25 9.66
CA LEU A 48 10.26 -15.38 10.82
C LEU A 48 10.32 -16.82 11.34
N GLN A 49 9.20 -17.54 11.33
CA GLN A 49 9.16 -18.94 11.71
C GLN A 49 9.93 -19.83 10.72
N GLU A 50 9.84 -19.55 9.42
CA GLU A 50 10.58 -20.28 8.37
C GLU A 50 12.10 -20.09 8.50
N HIS A 51 12.56 -18.93 8.97
CA HIS A 51 13.98 -18.61 9.16
C HIS A 51 14.45 -18.68 10.62
N GLN A 52 13.69 -19.33 11.51
CA GLN A 52 14.02 -19.38 12.93
C GLN A 52 15.36 -20.08 13.19
N GLU A 53 15.74 -21.04 12.35
CA GLU A 53 17.01 -21.78 12.45
C GLU A 53 18.21 -21.01 11.86
N ASP A 54 17.96 -20.03 10.99
CA ASP A 54 18.99 -19.21 10.36
C ASP A 54 19.52 -18.10 11.29
N GLY A 55 18.87 -17.91 12.45
CA GLY A 55 19.25 -16.92 13.45
C GLY A 55 18.90 -15.48 13.10
N TYR A 56 18.10 -15.26 12.05
CA TYR A 56 17.67 -13.93 11.67
C TYR A 56 16.62 -13.35 12.62
N ASP A 57 16.72 -12.06 12.90
CA ASP A 57 15.64 -11.34 13.57
C ASP A 57 14.61 -10.76 12.57
N ARG A 58 13.47 -10.32 13.11
CA ARG A 58 12.38 -9.74 12.30
C ARG A 58 12.82 -8.49 11.52
N ALA A 59 13.74 -7.70 12.05
CA ALA A 59 14.22 -6.48 11.41
C ALA A 59 15.15 -6.80 10.24
N GLU A 60 16.02 -7.79 10.38
CA GLU A 60 16.91 -8.29 9.33
C GLU A 60 16.13 -8.90 8.17
N ILE A 61 15.15 -9.75 8.47
CA ILE A 61 14.25 -10.32 7.45
C ILE A 61 13.54 -9.21 6.68
N LYS A 62 12.99 -8.21 7.39
CA LYS A 62 12.37 -7.04 6.75
C LYS A 62 13.35 -6.32 5.86
N GLN A 63 14.55 -6.01 6.34
CA GLN A 63 15.56 -5.29 5.57
C GLN A 63 15.92 -6.05 4.28
N LYS A 64 16.16 -7.36 4.37
CA LYS A 64 16.47 -8.21 3.22
C LYS A 64 15.30 -8.29 2.25
N MET A 65 14.07 -8.49 2.73
CA MET A 65 12.86 -8.48 1.90
C MET A 65 12.64 -7.15 1.19
N PHE A 66 12.81 -6.03 1.88
CA PHE A 66 12.74 -4.70 1.27
C PHE A 66 13.81 -4.50 0.19
N ALA A 67 15.05 -4.91 0.45
CA ALA A 67 16.15 -4.74 -0.50
C ALA A 67 16.02 -5.66 -1.72
N GLU A 68 15.62 -6.92 -1.53
CA GLU A 68 15.63 -7.95 -2.57
C GLU A 68 14.35 -8.01 -3.38
N VAL A 69 13.20 -7.70 -2.77
CA VAL A 69 11.87 -7.81 -3.38
C VAL A 69 11.31 -6.44 -3.72
N PHE A 70 10.99 -5.64 -2.70
CA PHE A 70 10.13 -4.46 -2.86
C PHE A 70 10.83 -3.26 -3.50
N TYR A 71 12.06 -2.94 -3.07
CA TYR A 71 12.86 -1.82 -3.59
C TYR A 71 13.94 -2.26 -4.60
N SER A 72 13.98 -3.56 -4.92
CA SER A 72 14.91 -4.08 -5.90
C SER A 72 14.61 -3.55 -7.29
N LYS A 73 15.53 -2.74 -7.84
CA LYS A 73 15.46 -2.27 -9.24
C LYS A 73 15.75 -3.36 -10.27
N THR A 74 16.49 -4.40 -9.89
CA THR A 74 16.89 -5.46 -10.82
C THR A 74 15.87 -6.62 -10.85
N PRO A 75 15.45 -7.11 -12.03
CA PRO A 75 14.60 -8.29 -12.14
C PRO A 75 15.36 -9.61 -11.89
N LYS A 76 16.69 -9.59 -11.94
CA LYS A 76 17.54 -10.76 -11.65
C LYS A 76 17.44 -11.14 -10.16
N ILE A 77 17.09 -12.41 -9.90
CA ILE A 77 16.95 -13.00 -8.56
C ILE A 77 18.00 -14.10 -8.26
N ALA A 78 18.99 -14.30 -9.12
CA ALA A 78 19.94 -15.43 -8.99
C ALA A 78 20.64 -15.49 -7.62
N TRP A 79 20.95 -14.32 -7.04
CA TRP A 79 21.65 -14.16 -5.76
C TRP A 79 20.74 -13.63 -4.63
N LYS A 80 19.43 -13.73 -4.81
CA LYS A 80 18.42 -13.15 -3.89
C LYS A 80 17.55 -14.28 -3.35
N GLU A 81 17.91 -14.81 -2.20
CA GLU A 81 17.25 -15.99 -1.61
C GLU A 81 15.81 -15.65 -1.19
N PHE A 82 15.63 -14.53 -0.49
CA PHE A 82 14.30 -14.03 -0.10
C PHE A 82 13.41 -13.70 -1.30
N ALA A 83 14.00 -13.21 -2.41
CA ALA A 83 13.22 -13.00 -3.63
C ALA A 83 12.79 -14.29 -4.33
N LYS A 84 13.59 -15.36 -4.24
CA LYS A 84 13.21 -16.67 -4.80
C LYS A 84 12.09 -17.29 -3.96
N GLU A 85 12.21 -17.25 -2.64
CA GLU A 85 11.20 -17.74 -1.71
C GLU A 85 9.89 -16.97 -1.88
N PHE A 86 9.95 -15.63 -1.90
CA PHE A 86 8.77 -14.80 -2.13
C PHE A 86 8.12 -15.10 -3.48
N LYS A 87 8.91 -15.29 -4.55
CA LYS A 87 8.36 -15.66 -5.86
C LYS A 87 7.76 -17.07 -5.87
N ALA A 88 8.30 -18.00 -5.10
CA ALA A 88 7.77 -19.35 -4.97
C ALA A 88 6.43 -19.36 -4.23
N GLN A 89 6.30 -18.54 -3.17
CA GLN A 89 5.08 -18.44 -2.37
C GLN A 89 3.99 -17.57 -3.05
N TYR A 90 4.39 -16.45 -3.67
CA TYR A 90 3.50 -15.43 -4.24
C TYR A 90 3.89 -15.05 -5.68
N PRO A 91 3.79 -15.98 -6.64
CA PRO A 91 4.26 -15.77 -8.01
C PRO A 91 3.55 -14.62 -8.74
N ASN A 92 2.24 -14.44 -8.55
CA ASN A 92 1.47 -13.39 -9.21
C ASN A 92 1.75 -12.01 -8.57
N VAL A 93 1.88 -11.98 -7.24
CA VAL A 93 2.29 -10.76 -6.51
C VAL A 93 3.70 -10.33 -6.92
N TYR A 94 4.65 -11.27 -7.00
CA TYR A 94 6.00 -10.98 -7.49
C TYR A 94 5.96 -10.50 -8.94
N GLY A 95 5.14 -11.12 -9.80
CA GLY A 95 4.95 -10.70 -11.18
C GLY A 95 4.44 -9.24 -11.28
N LEU A 96 3.54 -8.84 -10.39
CA LEU A 96 3.09 -7.44 -10.29
C LEU A 96 4.26 -6.51 -9.92
N ILE A 97 5.04 -6.84 -8.89
CA ILE A 97 6.21 -6.04 -8.47
C ILE A 97 7.24 -5.96 -9.61
N GLU A 98 7.50 -7.06 -10.30
CA GLU A 98 8.46 -7.15 -11.40
C GLU A 98 8.08 -6.25 -12.59
N ARG A 99 6.80 -6.19 -12.96
CA ARG A 99 6.30 -5.27 -14.00
C ARG A 99 6.58 -3.80 -13.68
N TRP A 100 6.58 -3.44 -12.40
CA TRP A 100 6.89 -2.10 -11.94
C TRP A 100 8.39 -1.80 -11.84
N LYS A 101 9.27 -2.79 -12.01
CA LYS A 101 10.72 -2.55 -12.14
C LYS A 101 11.07 -1.92 -13.49
N GLU A 102 10.33 -2.28 -14.55
CA GLU A 102 10.52 -1.75 -15.90
C GLU A 102 9.22 -1.18 -16.49
N PRO A 103 8.60 -0.16 -15.84
CA PRO A 103 7.23 0.25 -16.15
C PRO A 103 7.09 0.87 -17.54
N LEU A 104 8.17 1.38 -18.13
CA LEU A 104 8.18 1.96 -19.48
C LEU A 104 8.04 0.91 -20.59
N LYS A 105 8.32 -0.38 -20.31
CA LYS A 105 8.13 -1.48 -21.26
C LYS A 105 6.66 -1.88 -21.39
N HIS A 106 5.84 -1.55 -20.39
CA HIS A 106 4.42 -1.90 -20.36
C HIS A 106 3.58 -0.69 -20.79
N LYS A 107 2.75 -0.86 -21.85
CA LYS A 107 1.99 0.25 -22.46
C LYS A 107 1.01 0.90 -21.47
N ASP A 108 0.37 0.09 -20.64
CA ASP A 108 -0.58 0.51 -19.61
C ASP A 108 0.11 1.29 -18.49
N LEU A 109 1.21 0.78 -17.94
CA LEU A 109 1.97 1.47 -16.89
C LEU A 109 2.61 2.77 -17.41
N LYS A 110 3.12 2.76 -18.64
CA LYS A 110 3.63 3.96 -19.31
C LYS A 110 2.55 5.03 -19.44
N ALA A 111 1.34 4.68 -19.87
CA ALA A 111 0.24 5.62 -19.99
C ALA A 111 -0.15 6.20 -18.61
N CYS A 112 -0.21 5.36 -17.58
CA CYS A 112 -0.48 5.76 -16.21
C CYS A 112 0.56 6.76 -15.68
N LEU A 113 1.85 6.43 -15.82
CA LEU A 113 2.96 7.31 -15.39
C LEU A 113 2.99 8.64 -16.16
N LEU A 114 2.69 8.62 -17.47
CA LEU A 114 2.65 9.84 -18.28
C LEU A 114 1.46 10.74 -17.92
N ALA A 115 0.27 10.16 -17.71
CA ALA A 115 -0.88 10.91 -17.22
C ALA A 115 -0.57 11.58 -15.88
N ARG A 116 0.10 10.85 -14.99
CA ARG A 116 0.56 11.37 -13.69
C ARG A 116 1.61 12.47 -13.83
N LYS A 117 2.63 12.31 -14.68
CA LYS A 117 3.62 13.37 -14.97
C LYS A 117 2.96 14.65 -15.47
N LYS A 118 1.94 14.53 -16.33
CA LYS A 118 1.21 15.68 -16.86
C LYS A 118 0.41 16.41 -15.77
N ALA A 119 -0.19 15.69 -14.82
CA ALA A 119 -0.88 16.28 -13.68
C ALA A 119 0.09 17.04 -12.74
N VAL A 120 1.27 16.47 -12.48
CA VAL A 120 2.28 17.05 -11.56
C VAL A 120 2.98 18.29 -12.14
N GLN A 121 3.25 18.32 -13.46
CA GLN A 121 3.85 19.50 -14.11
C GLN A 121 2.99 20.77 -13.98
N ILE A 122 1.69 20.63 -13.75
CA ILE A 122 0.76 21.77 -13.57
C ILE A 122 0.86 22.37 -12.15
N GLU A 123 1.35 21.62 -11.16
CA GLU A 123 1.41 22.03 -9.75
C GLU A 123 2.84 22.35 -9.25
N GLY A 124 3.83 22.52 -10.14
CA GLY A 124 5.16 23.06 -9.79
C GLY A 124 6.00 22.19 -8.83
N THR A 125 5.59 20.97 -8.54
CA THR A 125 6.33 20.03 -7.68
C THR A 125 7.24 19.17 -8.55
N ALA A 126 8.51 19.55 -8.61
CA ALA A 126 9.55 18.75 -9.27
C ALA A 126 9.89 17.52 -8.42
N LEU A 127 9.12 16.46 -8.54
CA LEU A 127 9.50 15.14 -8.06
C LEU A 127 9.22 14.12 -9.16
N MET A 128 10.32 13.59 -9.70
CA MET A 128 10.54 12.29 -10.36
C MET A 128 11.64 12.45 -11.40
N SER A 129 12.88 12.50 -10.92
CA SER A 129 14.08 12.31 -11.74
C SER A 129 14.06 10.90 -12.34
N ASN A 130 13.76 10.80 -13.64
CA ASN A 130 14.24 9.82 -14.64
C ASN A 130 14.68 8.38 -14.26
N GLN A 131 14.30 7.80 -13.12
CA GLN A 131 14.73 6.46 -12.74
C GLN A 131 13.54 5.55 -12.47
N GLU A 132 13.72 4.30 -12.86
CA GLU A 132 12.95 3.12 -12.49
C GLU A 132 12.43 3.23 -11.05
N THR A 133 11.17 3.62 -10.89
CA THR A 133 10.52 3.74 -9.59
C THR A 133 9.98 2.39 -9.20
N ALA A 134 10.52 1.80 -8.14
CA ALA A 134 9.93 0.63 -7.53
C ALA A 134 8.46 0.91 -7.14
N LEU A 135 7.61 -0.12 -7.22
CA LEU A 135 6.18 -0.02 -6.88
C LEU A 135 5.93 0.68 -5.52
N PRO A 136 6.69 0.41 -4.44
CA PRO A 136 6.47 1.09 -3.16
C PRO A 136 6.55 2.62 -3.26
N ASN A 137 7.47 3.16 -4.06
CA ASN A 137 7.59 4.62 -4.24
C ASN A 137 6.33 5.19 -4.90
N VAL A 138 5.79 4.49 -5.90
CA VAL A 138 4.58 4.92 -6.59
C VAL A 138 3.38 4.91 -5.64
N MET A 139 3.31 3.91 -4.76
CA MET A 139 2.27 3.81 -3.72
C MET A 139 2.40 4.91 -2.66
N MET A 140 3.62 5.18 -2.16
CA MET A 140 3.89 6.27 -1.20
C MET A 140 3.52 7.64 -1.77
N ASP A 141 3.75 7.86 -3.05
CA ASP A 141 3.35 9.11 -3.67
C ASP A 141 1.83 9.24 -3.80
N LEU A 142 1.11 8.15 -4.12
CA LEU A 142 -0.37 8.14 -4.15
C LEU A 142 -0.94 8.44 -2.76
N GLU A 143 -0.36 7.83 -1.74
CA GLU A 143 -0.68 8.09 -0.34
C GLU A 143 -0.47 9.58 0.00
N SER A 144 0.68 10.14 -0.37
CA SER A 144 0.99 11.56 -0.18
C SER A 144 0.00 12.48 -0.90
N GLU A 145 -0.45 12.10 -2.10
CA GLU A 145 -1.45 12.84 -2.86
C GLU A 145 -2.81 12.87 -2.16
N ILE A 146 -3.28 11.71 -1.68
CA ILE A 146 -4.52 11.58 -0.91
C ILE A 146 -4.44 12.45 0.35
N PHE A 147 -3.36 12.34 1.13
CA PHE A 147 -3.19 13.12 2.36
C PHE A 147 -3.17 14.63 2.09
N ARG A 148 -2.52 15.05 1.00
CA ARG A 148 -2.51 16.46 0.58
C ARG A 148 -3.92 16.98 0.29
N GLU A 149 -4.77 16.18 -0.34
CA GLU A 149 -6.18 16.55 -0.58
C GLU A 149 -7.01 16.60 0.70
N VAL A 150 -6.77 15.67 1.63
CA VAL A 150 -7.39 15.70 2.96
C VAL A 150 -6.99 16.98 3.70
N LEU A 151 -5.69 17.29 3.79
CA LEU A 151 -5.20 18.49 4.45
C LEU A 151 -5.76 19.77 3.83
N LYS A 152 -5.80 19.88 2.49
CA LYS A 152 -6.44 21.00 1.79
C LYS A 152 -7.92 21.14 2.21
N SER A 153 -8.64 20.03 2.39
CA SER A 153 -10.05 20.03 2.78
C SER A 153 -10.27 20.39 4.26
N LEU A 154 -9.40 19.93 5.15
CA LEU A 154 -9.41 20.29 6.57
C LEU A 154 -9.09 21.78 6.77
N TYR A 155 -8.06 22.29 6.10
CA TYR A 155 -7.68 23.71 6.19
C TYR A 155 -8.74 24.65 5.65
N ARG A 156 -9.48 24.28 4.61
CA ARG A 156 -10.65 25.06 4.14
C ARG A 156 -11.74 25.18 5.21
N LYS A 157 -11.87 24.19 6.09
CA LYS A 157 -12.77 24.20 7.24
C LYS A 157 -12.15 24.84 8.49
N ARG A 158 -10.96 25.44 8.37
CA ARG A 158 -10.18 26.04 9.47
C ARG A 158 -9.79 25.04 10.57
N ILE A 159 -9.66 23.77 10.22
CA ILE A 159 -9.18 22.71 11.13
C ILE A 159 -7.67 22.58 10.93
N PRO A 160 -6.84 22.90 11.94
CA PRO A 160 -5.40 22.65 11.85
C PRO A 160 -5.14 21.15 11.92
N ALA A 161 -4.31 20.62 11.02
CA ALA A 161 -3.98 19.21 10.95
C ALA A 161 -2.58 19.01 10.37
N VAL A 162 -1.87 17.98 10.82
CA VAL A 162 -0.55 17.59 10.33
C VAL A 162 -0.63 16.12 9.93
N HIS A 163 0.00 15.75 8.81
CA HIS A 163 0.16 14.32 8.48
C HIS A 163 1.50 13.80 9.01
N ILE A 164 1.51 12.58 9.54
CA ILE A 164 2.71 11.84 9.96
C ILE A 164 2.53 10.41 9.46
N HIS A 165 3.35 10.00 8.48
CA HIS A 165 3.18 8.70 7.80
C HIS A 165 1.73 8.52 7.29
N ASP A 166 1.04 7.51 7.78
CA ASP A 166 -0.33 7.12 7.46
C ASP A 166 -1.38 7.73 8.40
N ALA A 167 -0.99 8.65 9.27
CA ALA A 167 -1.85 9.28 10.27
C ALA A 167 -2.06 10.78 10.05
N ILE A 168 -3.23 11.27 10.44
CA ILE A 168 -3.53 12.71 10.54
C ILE A 168 -3.68 13.06 12.01
N VAL A 169 -2.84 13.99 12.45
CA VAL A 169 -2.82 14.51 13.82
C VAL A 169 -3.47 15.89 13.83
N ILE A 170 -4.45 16.05 14.70
CA ILE A 170 -5.13 17.33 14.92
C ILE A 170 -4.66 17.83 16.29
N PRO A 171 -3.86 18.90 16.36
CA PRO A 171 -3.39 19.43 17.63
C PRO A 171 -4.57 19.98 18.44
N ASP A 172 -4.48 19.87 19.77
CA ASP A 172 -5.44 20.52 20.64
C ASP A 172 -5.35 22.03 20.45
N THR A 173 -6.40 22.58 19.88
CA THR A 173 -6.54 24.02 19.66
C THR A 173 -7.78 24.50 20.38
N ARG A 174 -7.87 25.82 20.59
CA ARG A 174 -9.00 26.42 21.32
C ARG A 174 -10.39 26.12 20.73
N ALA A 175 -10.47 25.60 19.51
CA ALA A 175 -11.71 25.16 18.89
C ALA A 175 -11.88 23.65 19.05
N LYS A 176 -13.01 23.23 19.64
CA LYS A 176 -13.38 21.81 19.71
C LYS A 176 -13.59 21.28 18.28
N VAL A 177 -12.72 20.39 17.85
CA VAL A 177 -12.84 19.73 16.55
C VAL A 177 -13.78 18.54 16.69
N ASP A 178 -14.73 18.45 15.77
CA ASP A 178 -15.64 17.31 15.70
C ASP A 178 -14.99 16.16 14.90
N VAL A 179 -14.85 15.00 15.55
CA VAL A 179 -14.24 13.80 14.96
C VAL A 179 -15.05 13.31 13.76
N GLU A 180 -16.39 13.37 13.85
CA GLU A 180 -17.26 12.91 12.76
C GLU A 180 -17.06 13.75 11.50
N GLN A 181 -16.86 15.06 11.66
CA GLN A 181 -16.56 15.96 10.57
C GLN A 181 -15.22 15.61 9.88
N VAL A 182 -14.19 15.27 10.67
CA VAL A 182 -12.87 14.89 10.13
C VAL A 182 -12.97 13.57 9.37
N GLU A 183 -13.62 12.58 9.95
CA GLU A 183 -13.85 11.29 9.30
C GLU A 183 -14.62 11.46 7.99
N SER A 184 -15.67 12.28 7.97
CA SER A 184 -16.44 12.55 6.75
C SER A 184 -15.57 13.15 5.66
N VAL A 185 -14.71 14.13 6.00
CA VAL A 185 -13.78 14.74 5.04
C VAL A 185 -12.81 13.71 4.48
N MET A 186 -12.24 12.86 5.35
CA MET A 186 -11.34 11.80 4.91
C MET A 186 -12.07 10.81 4.00
N ARG A 187 -13.24 10.29 4.40
CA ARG A 187 -14.05 9.37 3.58
C ARG A 187 -14.34 9.94 2.20
N ASP A 188 -14.71 11.21 2.11
CA ASP A 188 -15.04 11.84 0.83
C ASP A 188 -13.83 11.96 -0.09
N VAL A 189 -12.63 12.23 0.46
CA VAL A 189 -11.40 12.25 -0.34
C VAL A 189 -11.04 10.84 -0.81
N TYR A 190 -11.00 9.85 0.09
CA TYR A 190 -10.67 8.47 -0.29
C TYR A 190 -11.65 7.90 -1.33
N LYS A 191 -12.95 8.21 -1.22
CA LYS A 191 -13.97 7.79 -2.21
C LYS A 191 -13.69 8.33 -3.61
N LYS A 192 -13.11 9.53 -3.77
CA LYS A 192 -12.73 10.08 -5.10
C LYS A 192 -11.66 9.23 -5.78
N HIS A 193 -10.82 8.58 -4.98
CA HIS A 193 -9.79 7.65 -5.45
C HIS A 193 -10.32 6.20 -5.54
N GLY A 194 -11.62 5.98 -5.34
CA GLY A 194 -12.25 4.65 -5.36
C GLY A 194 -11.93 3.79 -4.13
N LEU A 195 -11.40 4.38 -3.06
CA LEU A 195 -10.95 3.70 -1.85
C LEU A 195 -12.01 3.77 -0.73
N HIS A 196 -12.09 2.72 0.07
CA HIS A 196 -13.04 2.57 1.17
C HIS A 196 -12.29 2.36 2.50
N PRO A 197 -11.85 3.45 3.15
CA PRO A 197 -10.99 3.37 4.33
C PRO A 197 -11.77 3.02 5.60
N THR A 198 -11.08 2.35 6.51
CA THR A 198 -11.44 2.23 7.92
C THR A 198 -10.56 3.18 8.72
N PHE A 199 -11.15 3.93 9.65
CA PHE A 199 -10.41 4.85 10.51
C PHE A 199 -10.37 4.30 11.94
N SER A 200 -9.25 4.51 12.59
CA SER A 200 -9.09 4.39 14.04
C SER A 200 -8.79 5.78 14.57
N VAL A 201 -9.41 6.15 15.68
CA VAL A 201 -9.26 7.47 16.29
C VAL A 201 -8.73 7.30 17.70
N ASP A 202 -7.52 7.80 17.91
CA ASP A 202 -6.87 7.84 19.21
C ASP A 202 -6.84 9.29 19.72
N ILE A 203 -7.30 9.49 20.95
CA ILE A 203 -7.31 10.79 21.62
C ILE A 203 -6.25 10.77 22.72
N TYR A 204 -5.21 11.58 22.55
CA TYR A 204 -4.15 11.77 23.53
C TYR A 204 -4.42 13.07 24.30
N ASN A 205 -4.63 12.94 25.61
CA ASN A 205 -4.79 14.07 26.55
C ASN A 205 -3.45 14.45 27.19
#